data_AF-A0A930ZDX7-F1
#
_entry.id   AF-A0A930ZDX7-F1
#
_cell.length_a   1.000
_cell.length_b   1.000
_cell.length_c   1.000
_cell.angle_alpha   90.00
_cell.angle_beta   90.00
_cell.angle_gamma   90.00
#
_symmetry.space_group_name_H-M   'P 1'
#
loop_
_entity.id
_entity.type
_entity.pdbx_description
1 polymer ?
#
loop_
_entity_poly.entity_id
_entity_poly.type
_entity_poly.pdbx_seq_one_letter_code
_entity_poly.pdbx_strand_id
1 'polypeptide(L)' 'MRPTFGPPARSFEVHIFDFYRDIYGAKVMLDLLEQIRGERQFDSGAALATQIAEDLKRAREIVAAAG' A
#
# COMPACT_ATOMS: atom_id res chain seq x y z
N MET A 1 -1.18 11.41 -4.52
CA MET A 1 -1.34 12.02 -5.87
C MET A 1 -0.18 11.58 -6.79
N ARG A 2 -0.35 11.46 -8.12
CA ARG A 2 0.77 11.27 -9.07
C ARG A 2 1.25 12.64 -9.60
N PRO A 3 2.34 13.24 -9.08
CA PRO A 3 2.76 14.59 -9.48
C PRO A 3 3.38 14.61 -10.88
N THR A 4 3.96 13.48 -11.29
CA THR A 4 4.85 13.40 -12.47
C THR A 4 4.13 12.91 -13.74
N PHE A 5 2.89 12.44 -13.64
CA PHE A 5 2.15 11.84 -14.75
C PHE A 5 0.71 12.33 -14.79
N GLY A 6 0.47 13.39 -15.58
CA GLY A 6 -0.87 13.86 -15.91
C GLY A 6 -1.60 14.58 -14.77
N PRO A 7 -2.88 14.97 -14.99
CA PRO A 7 -3.68 15.65 -13.99
C PRO A 7 -3.84 14.79 -12.72
N PRO A 8 -3.99 15.41 -11.54
CA PRO A 8 -4.07 14.70 -10.28
C PRO A 8 -5.31 13.79 -10.23
N ALA A 9 -5.08 12.50 -10.49
CA ALA A 9 -6.06 11.45 -10.30
C ALA A 9 -5.77 10.71 -8.98
N ARG A 10 -6.84 10.28 -8.30
CA ARG A 10 -6.71 9.33 -7.18
C ARG A 10 -6.25 8.00 -7.77
N SER A 11 -5.14 7.48 -7.28
CA SER A 11 -4.60 6.18 -7.65
C SER A 11 -4.60 5.28 -6.43
N PHE A 12 -4.96 4.02 -6.64
CA PHE A 12 -4.73 2.96 -5.66
C PHE A 12 -3.54 2.14 -6.13
N GLU A 13 -2.59 1.94 -5.23
CA GLU A 13 -1.49 0.99 -5.39
C GLU A 13 -1.63 -0.03 -4.26
N VAL A 14 -1.59 -1.31 -4.62
CA VAL A 14 -1.83 -2.41 -3.67
C VAL A 14 -0.62 -3.34 -3.71
N HIS A 15 -0.04 -3.58 -2.54
CA HIS A 15 0.96 -4.62 -2.34
C HIS A 15 0.28 -5.85 -1.75
N ILE A 16 0.25 -6.96 -2.50
CA ILE A 16 -0.33 -8.22 -2.05
C ILE A 16 0.76 -9.05 -1.38
N PHE A 17 0.57 -9.41 -0.12
CA PHE A 17 1.54 -10.19 0.65
C PHE A 17 1.78 -11.57 0.05
N ASP A 18 3.03 -12.02 0.08
CA ASP A 18 3.45 -13.38 -0.23
C ASP A 18 2.92 -13.88 -1.61
N PHE A 19 2.75 -12.95 -2.55
CA PHE A 19 2.16 -13.19 -3.88
C PHE A 19 3.17 -12.90 -5.00
N TYR A 20 3.45 -13.91 -5.83
CA TYR A 20 4.52 -13.88 -6.83
C TYR A 20 4.02 -14.20 -8.24
N ARG A 21 2.94 -13.55 -8.67
CA ARG A 21 2.35 -13.73 -10.00
C ARG A 21 1.96 -12.40 -10.61
N ASP A 22 1.97 -12.35 -11.93
CA ASP A 22 1.40 -11.25 -12.69
C ASP A 22 -0.11 -11.44 -12.85
N ILE A 23 -0.88 -10.41 -12.52
CA ILE A 23 -2.36 -10.41 -12.58
C ILE A 23 -2.91 -9.24 -13.42
N TYR A 24 -2.12 -8.76 -14.37
CA TYR A 24 -2.56 -7.71 -15.29
C TYR A 24 -3.87 -8.11 -16.00
N GLY A 25 -4.88 -7.23 -15.97
CA GLY A 25 -6.19 -7.47 -16.56
C GLY A 25 -7.15 -8.28 -15.68
N ALA A 26 -6.70 -8.84 -14.56
CA ALA A 26 -7.58 -9.51 -13.61
C ALA A 26 -8.48 -8.51 -12.86
N LYS A 27 -9.69 -8.96 -12.51
CA LYS A 27 -10.55 -8.21 -11.58
C LYS A 27 -10.16 -8.58 -10.15
N VAL A 28 -9.93 -7.56 -9.33
CA VAL A 28 -9.59 -7.72 -7.91
C VAL A 28 -10.63 -6.99 -7.08
N MET A 29 -11.08 -7.62 -6.00
CA MET A 29 -11.95 -7.03 -4.99
C MET A 29 -11.10 -6.65 -3.78
N LEU A 30 -11.36 -5.48 -3.19
CA LEU A 30 -10.62 -4.96 -2.05
C LEU A 30 -11.60 -4.62 -0.93
N ASP A 31 -11.31 -5.10 0.26
CA ASP A 31 -11.99 -4.71 1.49
C ASP A 31 -11.03 -3.86 2.33
N LEU A 32 -11.48 -2.66 2.70
CA LEU A 32 -10.70 -1.76 3.56
C LEU A 32 -11.01 -2.08 5.03
N LEU A 33 -10.01 -2.59 5.76
CA LEU A 33 -10.17 -2.98 7.16
C LEU A 33 -9.93 -1.81 8.12
N GLU A 34 -8.74 -1.20 8.05
CA GLU A 34 -8.32 -0.13 8.96
C GLU A 34 -7.37 0.83 8.25
N GLN A 35 -7.42 2.12 8.61
CA GLN A 35 -6.44 3.10 8.16
C GLN A 35 -5.20 3.07 9.06
N ILE A 36 -4.05 2.67 8.51
CA ILE A 36 -2.77 2.63 9.24
C ILE A 36 -2.22 4.05 9.47
N ARG A 37 -2.23 4.91 8.43
CA ARG A 37 -1.74 6.30 8.50
C ARG A 37 -2.24 7.16 7.33
N GLY A 38 -1.96 8.46 7.40
CA GLY A 38 -2.07 9.40 6.27
C GLY A 38 -0.86 9.36 5.32
N GLU A 39 -0.99 10.06 4.18
CA GLU A 39 0.14 10.30 3.26
C GLU A 39 1.22 11.17 3.94
N ARG A 40 2.49 10.88 3.66
CA ARG A 40 3.64 11.68 4.14
C ARG A 40 4.72 11.70 3.07
N GLN A 41 5.47 12.80 3.02
CA GLN A 41 6.71 12.90 2.25
C GLN A 41 7.86 12.24 3.03
N PHE A 42 8.86 11.77 2.31
CA PHE A 42 10.09 11.21 2.89
C PHE A 42 11.30 11.87 2.24
N ASP A 43 12.31 12.15 3.05
CA ASP A 43 13.52 12.83 2.60
C ASP A 43 14.47 11.90 1.81
N SER A 44 14.22 10.59 1.83
CA SER A 44 14.99 9.60 1.07
C SER A 44 14.21 8.31 0.80
N GLY A 45 14.67 7.56 -0.21
CA GLY A 45 14.16 6.21 -0.48
C GLY A 45 14.37 5.23 0.66
N ALA A 46 15.47 5.36 1.42
CA ALA A 46 15.72 4.53 2.60
C ALA A 46 14.69 4.81 3.71
N ALA A 47 14.37 6.09 3.97
CA ALA A 47 13.34 6.45 4.94
C ALA A 47 11.95 5.95 4.53
N LEU A 48 11.63 6.02 3.24
CA LEU A 48 10.41 5.43 2.68
C LEU A 48 10.37 3.91 2.88
N ALA A 49 11.46 3.21 2.56
CA ALA A 49 11.55 1.75 2.69
C ALA A 49 11.36 1.30 4.14
N THR A 50 11.98 1.99 5.10
CA THR A 50 11.80 1.72 6.53
C THR A 50 10.34 1.90 6.94
N GLN A 51 9.68 2.99 6.51
CA GLN A 51 8.27 3.19 6.85
C GLN A 51 7.37 2.11 6.21
N ILE A 52 7.64 1.72 4.96
CA ILE A 52 6.89 0.63 4.32
C ILE A 52 7.03 -0.66 5.14
N ALA A 53 8.22 -1.00 5.65
CA ALA A 53 8.41 -2.18 6.48
C ALA A 53 7.55 -2.15 7.76
N GLU A 54 7.46 -1.00 8.43
CA GLU A 54 6.57 -0.81 9.59
C GLU A 54 5.08 -0.91 9.21
N ASP A 55 4.70 -0.32 8.07
CA ASP A 55 3.32 -0.38 7.56
C ASP A 55 2.93 -1.84 7.26
N LEU A 56 3.84 -2.65 6.68
CA LEU A 56 3.61 -4.08 6.42
C LEU A 56 3.43 -4.88 7.72
N LYS A 57 4.24 -4.58 8.75
CA LYS A 57 4.10 -5.22 10.07
C LYS A 57 2.72 -4.93 10.68
N ARG A 58 2.33 -3.65 10.71
CA ARG A 58 1.02 -3.24 11.25
C ARG A 58 -0.14 -3.84 10.45
N ALA A 59 -0.04 -3.88 9.13
CA ALA A 59 -1.06 -4.51 8.28
C ALA A 59 -1.25 -6.00 8.61
N ARG A 60 -0.16 -6.75 8.85
CA ARG A 60 -0.26 -8.16 9.26
C ARG A 60 -0.92 -8.32 10.63
N GLU A 61 -0.64 -7.43 11.57
CA GLU A 61 -1.31 -7.44 12.89
C GLU A 61 -2.83 -7.18 12.77
N ILE A 62 -3.23 -6.21 11.95
CA ILE A 62 -4.65 -5.90 11.70
C ILE A 62 -5.39 -7.11 11.11
N VAL A 63 -4.81 -7.74 10.09
CA VAL A 63 -5.41 -8.91 9.44
C VAL A 63 -5.51 -10.09 10.41
N ALA A 64 -4.49 -10.30 11.26
CA ALA A 64 -4.52 -11.36 12.27
C ALA A 64 -5.58 -11.12 13.36
N ALA A 65 -5.89 -9.87 13.70
CA ALA A 65 -6.92 -9.52 14.67
C ALA A 65 -8.35 -9.53 14.10
N ALA A 66 -8.50 -9.50 12.77
CA ALA A 66 -9.79 -9.53 12.09
C ALA A 66 -10.32 -10.96 11.82
N GLY A 67 -9.52 -11.99 12.10
CA GLY A 67 -9.89 -13.41 12.02
C GLY A 67 -10.19 -14.00 13.39
#